data_AF-A0A7V9BYE3-F1
#
_entry.id   AF-A0A7V9BYE3-F1
#
_cell.length_a   1.000
_cell.length_b   1.000
_cell.length_c   1.000
_cell.angle_alpha   90.00
_cell.angle_beta   90.00
_cell.angle_gamma   90.00
#
_symmetry.space_group_name_H-M   'P 1'
#
loop_
_entity.id
_entity.type
_entity.pdbx_description
1 polymer ?
#
loop_
_entity_poly.entity_id
_entity_poly.type
_entity_poly.pdbx_seq_one_letter_code
_entity_poly.pdbx_strand_id
1 'polypeptide(L)'
;MSGWDHVTGQDRAVALLQHAAERPVHAYLLVGPRGAGVEEAARCFGAALVASGDDERAWDLARRGRHPDVVEFEPTATTYSVNDDVRDRMIPEAYRSPIEGERKVVVIYEAERLRRANRDEAANALLKTLEEPPERTVMVLVTAYPDELPETVRSRCQRIDFGTLDEPTIRATLTEAGVDADRAATVARLAGGHLDRARALAGRLGPLREA
;
A
#
# COMPACT_ATOMS: atom_id res chain seq x y z
N MET A 1 6.80 -17.02 -11.91
CA MET A 1 5.52 -16.30 -11.69
C MET A 1 5.87 -14.86 -11.46
N SER A 2 5.17 -13.94 -12.11
CA SER A 2 5.50 -12.53 -11.91
C SER A 2 5.09 -12.18 -10.49
N GLY A 3 5.94 -11.47 -9.75
CA GLY A 3 5.63 -11.11 -8.37
C GLY A 3 4.34 -10.28 -8.19
N TRP A 4 3.78 -9.80 -9.30
CA TRP A 4 2.55 -9.02 -9.40
C TRP A 4 1.28 -9.86 -9.41
N ASP A 5 1.38 -11.18 -9.61
CA ASP A 5 0.24 -12.11 -9.66
C ASP A 5 -0.54 -12.13 -8.32
N HIS A 6 0.05 -11.60 -7.24
CA HIS A 6 -0.55 -11.43 -5.93
C HIS A 6 -1.51 -10.23 -5.81
N VAL A 7 -1.47 -9.28 -6.75
CA VAL A 7 -2.35 -8.10 -6.74
C VAL A 7 -3.59 -8.40 -7.59
N THR A 8 -4.63 -8.92 -6.95
CA THR A 8 -5.82 -9.41 -7.66
C THR A 8 -6.75 -8.28 -8.11
N GLY A 9 -7.22 -8.32 -9.37
CA GLY A 9 -8.28 -7.46 -9.88
C GLY A 9 -7.89 -5.99 -10.10
N GLN A 10 -6.59 -5.69 -10.23
CA GLN A 10 -6.04 -4.34 -10.35
C GLN A 10 -5.13 -4.16 -11.57
N ASP A 11 -5.44 -4.80 -12.69
CA ASP A 11 -4.57 -4.87 -13.89
C ASP A 11 -4.04 -3.50 -14.33
N ARG A 12 -4.91 -2.48 -14.32
CA ARG A 12 -4.53 -1.11 -14.69
C ARG A 12 -3.51 -0.51 -13.71
N ALA A 13 -3.73 -0.65 -12.40
CA ALA A 13 -2.82 -0.10 -11.39
C ALA A 13 -1.48 -0.86 -11.40
N VAL A 14 -1.52 -2.19 -11.56
CA VAL A 14 -0.34 -3.04 -11.71
C VAL A 14 0.48 -2.63 -12.93
N ALA A 15 -0.14 -2.44 -14.10
CA ALA A 15 0.56 -2.01 -15.30
C ALA A 15 1.24 -0.63 -15.13
N LEU A 16 0.57 0.31 -14.44
CA LEU A 16 1.15 1.62 -14.12
C LEU A 16 2.35 1.50 -13.17
N LEU A 17 2.26 0.63 -12.15
CA LEU A 17 3.36 0.39 -11.20
C LEU A 17 4.55 -0.32 -11.84
N GLN A 18 4.30 -1.29 -12.73
CA GLN A 18 5.34 -1.96 -13.50
C GLN A 18 6.12 -0.95 -14.36
N HIS A 19 5.41 -0.08 -15.08
CA HIS A 19 6.05 0.98 -15.86
C HIS A 19 6.78 1.99 -14.98
N ALA A 20 6.19 2.36 -13.84
CA ALA A 20 6.82 3.25 -12.86
C ALA A 20 8.11 2.68 -12.28
N ALA A 21 8.24 1.35 -12.16
CA ALA A 21 9.43 0.69 -11.63
C ALA A 21 10.64 0.79 -12.59
N GLU A 22 10.41 0.89 -13.90
CA GLU A 22 11.46 1.07 -14.91
C GLU A 22 12.16 2.43 -14.74
N ARG A 23 11.40 3.49 -14.43
CA ARG A 23 11.88 4.86 -14.30
C ARG A 23 11.19 5.59 -13.15
N PRO A 24 11.56 5.26 -11.89
CA PRO A 24 10.82 5.76 -10.76
C PRO A 24 11.04 7.25 -10.50
N VAL A 25 9.97 7.93 -10.11
CA VAL A 25 10.04 9.24 -9.44
C VAL A 25 10.23 9.06 -7.93
N HIS A 26 10.49 10.17 -7.23
CA HIS A 26 10.80 10.18 -5.80
C HIS A 26 9.59 9.86 -4.90
N ALA A 27 8.35 10.06 -5.36
CA ALA A 27 7.17 9.85 -4.53
C ALA A 27 5.94 9.38 -5.32
N TYR A 28 5.22 8.41 -4.74
CA TYR A 28 3.97 7.86 -5.26
C TYR A 28 2.86 7.94 -4.22
N LEU A 29 1.64 8.16 -4.69
CA LEU A 29 0.42 8.12 -3.87
C LEU A 29 -0.51 7.05 -4.44
N LEU A 30 -0.59 5.93 -3.73
CA LEU A 30 -1.48 4.82 -4.04
C LEU A 30 -2.81 5.05 -3.34
N VAL A 31 -3.88 5.17 -4.13
CA VAL A 31 -5.21 5.54 -3.64
C VAL A 31 -6.18 4.42 -3.92
N GLY A 32 -6.84 3.88 -2.89
CA GLY A 32 -7.87 2.88 -3.10
C GLY A 32 -8.57 2.45 -1.83
N PRO A 33 -9.76 1.84 -1.95
CA PRO A 33 -10.47 1.35 -0.78
C PRO A 33 -9.67 0.23 -0.09
N ARG A 34 -9.81 0.12 1.23
CA ARG A 34 -9.20 -0.98 1.99
C ARG A 34 -9.68 -2.33 1.44
N GLY A 35 -8.74 -3.27 1.33
CA GLY A 35 -8.97 -4.58 0.73
C GLY A 35 -8.89 -4.62 -0.80
N ALA A 36 -8.66 -3.51 -1.49
CA ALA A 36 -8.46 -3.49 -2.95
C ALA A 36 -7.10 -4.02 -3.42
N GLY A 37 -6.24 -4.50 -2.50
CA GLY A 37 -4.89 -4.96 -2.83
C GLY A 37 -3.83 -3.85 -2.88
N VAL A 38 -4.15 -2.63 -2.43
CA VAL A 38 -3.23 -1.47 -2.48
C VAL A 38 -1.94 -1.71 -1.68
N GLU A 39 -2.05 -2.30 -0.49
CA GLU A 39 -0.88 -2.59 0.35
C GLU A 39 0.01 -3.69 -0.25
N GLU A 40 -0.58 -4.76 -0.79
CA GLU A 40 0.17 -5.80 -1.51
C GLU A 40 0.86 -5.20 -2.74
N ALA A 41 0.18 -4.33 -3.48
CA ALA A 41 0.75 -3.62 -4.62
C ALA A 41 1.90 -2.68 -4.21
N ALA A 42 1.80 -2.01 -3.05
CA ALA A 42 2.89 -1.20 -2.50
C ALA A 42 4.13 -2.05 -2.21
N ARG A 43 3.95 -3.25 -1.64
CA ARG A 43 5.05 -4.20 -1.40
C ARG A 43 5.64 -4.77 -2.68
N CYS A 44 4.80 -5.15 -3.65
CA CYS A 44 5.27 -5.61 -4.97
C CYS A 44 6.02 -4.49 -5.72
N PHE A 45 5.57 -3.25 -5.60
CA PHE A 45 6.28 -2.10 -6.15
C PHE A 45 7.61 -1.87 -5.44
N GLY A 46 7.63 -1.95 -4.10
CA GLY A 46 8.86 -1.91 -3.33
C GLY A 46 9.85 -2.99 -3.76
N ALA A 47 9.37 -4.23 -3.92
CA ALA A 47 10.14 -5.36 -4.44
C ALA A 47 10.74 -5.06 -5.81
N ALA A 48 9.96 -4.50 -6.74
CA ALA A 48 10.43 -4.13 -8.07
C ALA A 48 11.50 -3.05 -8.09
N LEU A 49 11.52 -2.19 -7.07
CA LEU A 49 12.49 -1.09 -6.97
C LEU A 49 13.81 -1.50 -6.30
N VAL A 50 13.80 -2.53 -5.46
CA VAL A 50 14.98 -2.98 -4.70
C VAL A 50 15.62 -4.25 -5.26
N ALA A 51 14.83 -5.12 -5.90
CA ALA A 51 15.35 -6.33 -6.53
C ALA A 51 16.14 -5.97 -7.81
N SER A 52 17.37 -6.45 -7.91
CA SER A 52 18.22 -6.24 -9.08
C SER A 52 18.03 -7.39 -10.07
N GLY A 53 17.50 -7.11 -11.26
CA GLY A 53 17.23 -8.16 -12.26
C GLY A 53 16.25 -9.22 -11.74
N ASP A 54 16.61 -10.50 -11.88
CA ASP A 54 15.80 -11.65 -11.45
C ASP A 54 16.09 -12.10 -10.00
N ASP A 55 16.36 -11.17 -9.07
CA ASP A 55 16.58 -11.51 -7.66
C ASP A 55 15.27 -11.93 -6.96
N GLU A 56 14.92 -13.21 -7.12
CA GLU A 56 13.74 -13.82 -6.53
C GLU A 56 13.74 -13.75 -4.99
N ARG A 57 14.92 -13.74 -4.35
CA ARG A 57 15.03 -13.68 -2.89
C ARG A 57 14.68 -12.29 -2.40
N ALA A 58 15.26 -11.24 -2.99
CA ALA A 58 14.93 -9.86 -2.64
C ALA A 58 13.44 -9.61 -2.85
N TRP A 59 12.88 -10.16 -3.94
CA TRP A 59 11.46 -10.07 -4.23
C TRP A 59 10.59 -10.71 -3.14
N ASP A 60 10.86 -11.96 -2.75
CA ASP A 60 10.10 -12.66 -1.70
C ASP A 60 10.23 -11.95 -0.34
N LEU A 61 11.42 -11.45 0.01
CA LEU A 61 11.62 -10.70 1.25
C LEU A 61 10.82 -9.41 1.26
N ALA A 62 10.86 -8.63 0.18
CA ALA A 62 10.15 -7.35 0.07
C ALA A 62 8.63 -7.54 0.12
N ARG A 63 8.12 -8.54 -0.63
CA ARG A 63 6.69 -8.87 -0.60
C ARG A 63 6.20 -9.30 0.78
N ARG A 64 7.06 -9.93 1.58
CA ARG A 64 6.76 -10.33 2.95
C ARG A 64 7.03 -9.23 3.99
N GLY A 65 7.40 -8.02 3.57
CA GLY A 65 7.73 -6.89 4.46
C GLY A 65 8.99 -7.12 5.29
N ARG A 66 9.98 -7.86 4.75
CA ARG A 66 11.22 -8.25 5.45
C ARG A 66 12.50 -7.81 4.75
N HIS A 67 12.40 -7.11 3.63
CA HIS A 67 13.58 -6.61 2.92
C HIS A 67 14.16 -5.40 3.66
N PRO A 68 15.48 -5.34 3.90
CA PRO A 68 16.10 -4.24 4.67
C PRO A 68 15.92 -2.86 4.02
N ASP A 69 15.78 -2.83 2.69
CA ASP A 69 15.56 -1.58 1.93
C ASP A 69 14.10 -1.27 1.61
N VAL A 70 13.15 -2.07 2.09
CA VAL A 70 11.71 -1.75 2.00
C VAL A 70 11.19 -1.59 3.42
N VAL A 71 11.06 -0.33 3.85
CA VAL A 71 10.67 0.00 5.22
C VAL A 71 9.23 0.47 5.25
N GLU A 72 8.41 -0.20 6.05
CA GLU A 72 6.99 0.07 6.19
C GLU A 72 6.72 0.86 7.48
N PHE A 73 5.98 1.95 7.35
CA PHE A 73 5.52 2.80 8.44
C PHE A 73 4.00 2.86 8.42
N GLU A 74 3.38 2.61 9.57
CA GLU A 74 1.97 2.90 9.80
C GLU A 74 1.88 3.93 10.93
N PRO A 75 1.43 5.17 10.66
CA PRO A 75 1.35 6.22 11.67
C PRO A 75 0.47 5.79 12.86
N THR A 76 0.99 5.93 14.08
CA THR A 76 0.31 5.55 15.33
C THR A 76 -1.02 6.31 15.54
N ALA A 77 -1.91 5.79 16.40
CA ALA A 77 -3.28 6.32 16.57
C ALA A 77 -3.39 7.74 17.17
N THR A 78 -2.37 8.23 17.88
CA THR A 78 -2.39 9.56 18.53
C THR A 78 -1.55 10.57 17.74
N THR A 79 -1.98 11.84 17.70
CA THR A 79 -1.28 12.90 16.96
C THR A 79 0.18 13.08 17.39
N TYR A 80 0.45 13.06 18.70
CA TYR A 80 1.80 13.20 19.24
C TYR A 80 2.71 12.09 18.75
N SER A 81 2.25 10.84 18.79
CA SER A 81 3.02 9.69 18.32
C SER A 81 3.23 9.69 16.80
N VAL A 82 2.29 10.23 16.01
CA VAL A 82 2.51 10.40 14.55
C VAL A 82 3.65 11.37 14.27
N ASN A 83 3.73 12.49 15.00
CA ASN A 83 4.79 13.48 14.79
C ASN A 83 6.17 12.88 15.07
N ASP A 84 6.31 12.19 16.20
CA ASP A 84 7.56 11.54 16.59
C ASP A 84 7.93 10.41 15.63
N ASP A 85 6.96 9.58 15.20
CA ASP A 85 7.21 8.52 14.22
C ASP A 85 7.73 9.09 12.89
N VAL A 86 7.14 10.19 12.41
CA VAL A 86 7.59 10.84 11.17
C VAL A 86 8.98 11.44 11.36
N ARG A 87 9.17 12.28 12.38
CA ARG A 87 10.41 13.03 12.58
C ARG A 87 11.59 12.15 12.98
N ASP A 88 11.39 11.24 13.93
CA ASP A 88 12.49 10.54 14.60
C ASP A 88 12.77 9.15 14.01
N ARG A 89 11.82 8.61 13.22
CA ARG A 89 11.97 7.29 12.60
C ARG A 89 11.92 7.35 11.09
N MET A 90 10.84 7.85 10.51
CA MET A 90 10.62 7.80 9.06
C MET A 90 11.59 8.67 8.28
N ILE A 91 11.72 9.95 8.64
CA ILE A 91 12.62 10.89 7.95
C ILE A 91 14.08 10.42 8.07
N PRO A 92 14.64 10.11 9.26
CA PRO A 92 16.00 9.59 9.37
C PRO A 92 16.22 8.33 8.55
N GLU A 93 15.25 7.43 8.50
CA GLU A 93 15.34 6.21 7.69
C GLU A 93 15.37 6.52 6.19
N ALA A 94 14.55 7.46 5.72
CA ALA A 94 14.53 7.89 4.32
C ALA A 94 15.87 8.45 3.83
N TYR A 95 16.68 9.08 4.71
CA TYR A 95 18.00 9.60 4.37
C TYR A 95 19.13 8.58 4.51
N ARG A 96 18.87 7.37 5.03
CA ARG A 96 19.89 6.31 5.08
C ARG A 96 20.12 5.72 3.70
N SER A 97 21.36 5.36 3.41
CA SER A 97 21.68 4.59 2.21
C SER A 97 20.97 3.23 2.22
N PRO A 98 20.61 2.70 1.04
CA PRO A 98 20.24 1.30 0.89
C PRO A 98 21.34 0.37 1.41
N ILE A 99 20.96 -0.80 1.93
CA ILE A 99 21.82 -1.83 2.53
C ILE A 99 22.23 -2.86 1.48
N GLU A 100 21.26 -3.39 0.72
CA GLU A 100 21.46 -4.46 -0.26
C GLU A 100 21.15 -4.00 -1.69
N GLY A 101 20.11 -3.18 -1.88
CA GLY A 101 19.63 -2.74 -3.20
C GLY A 101 20.23 -1.42 -3.69
N GLU A 102 19.84 -1.01 -4.90
CA GLU A 102 20.23 0.30 -5.46
C GLU A 102 19.40 1.46 -4.86
N ARG A 103 18.22 1.15 -4.34
CA ARG A 103 17.23 2.09 -3.83
C ARG A 103 16.70 1.66 -2.47
N LYS A 104 16.21 2.63 -1.70
CA LYS A 104 15.42 2.44 -0.49
C LYS A 104 13.98 2.83 -0.80
N VAL A 105 13.04 2.05 -0.31
CA VAL A 105 11.61 2.31 -0.45
C VAL A 105 11.03 2.51 0.94
N VAL A 106 10.39 3.65 1.15
CA VAL A 106 9.68 3.97 2.39
C VAL A 106 8.19 3.95 2.09
N VAL A 107 7.49 2.94 2.59
CA VAL A 107 6.04 2.79 2.44
C VAL A 107 5.36 3.38 3.67
N ILE A 108 4.39 4.27 3.47
CA ILE A 108 3.63 4.92 4.53
C ILE A 108 2.16 4.54 4.35
N TYR A 109 1.68 3.63 5.20
CA TYR A 109 0.27 3.24 5.21
C TYR A 109 -0.60 4.25 5.94
N GLU A 110 -1.88 4.26 5.60
CA GLU A 110 -2.88 5.17 6.17
C GLU A 110 -2.38 6.64 6.20
N ALA A 111 -1.80 7.10 5.09
CA ALA A 111 -1.15 8.40 4.98
C ALA A 111 -2.09 9.58 5.33
N GLU A 112 -3.41 9.40 5.24
CA GLU A 112 -4.40 10.35 5.74
C GLU A 112 -4.19 10.73 7.22
N ARG A 113 -3.63 9.83 8.04
CA ARG A 113 -3.32 10.09 9.45
C ARG A 113 -2.30 11.21 9.61
N LEU A 114 -1.48 11.47 8.60
CA LEU A 114 -0.53 12.59 8.58
C LEU A 114 -1.25 13.94 8.65
N ARG A 115 -2.51 14.07 8.23
CA ARG A 115 -3.27 15.32 8.41
C ARG A 115 -3.47 15.70 9.87
N ARG A 116 -3.50 14.72 10.78
CA ARG A 116 -3.56 15.01 12.22
C ARG A 116 -2.25 15.62 12.72
N ALA A 117 -1.13 15.21 12.12
CA ALA A 117 0.21 15.79 12.31
C ALA A 117 0.43 17.13 11.56
N ASN A 118 -0.43 17.51 10.61
CA ASN A 118 -0.33 18.74 9.81
C ASN A 118 -0.61 20.05 10.58
N ARG A 119 -0.62 20.02 11.91
CA ARG A 119 -0.55 21.22 12.73
C ARG A 119 0.86 21.54 13.24
N ASP A 120 1.84 20.65 13.01
CA ASP A 120 3.17 20.71 13.62
C ASP A 120 4.33 20.40 12.64
N GLU A 121 5.55 20.46 13.18
CA GLU A 121 6.85 20.36 12.51
C GLU A 121 7.06 19.10 11.65
N ALA A 122 6.34 18.00 11.93
CA ALA A 122 6.45 16.74 11.22
C ALA A 122 5.93 16.81 9.77
N ALA A 123 4.83 17.51 9.53
CA ALA A 123 4.33 17.73 8.17
C ALA A 123 5.28 18.59 7.35
N ASN A 124 5.89 19.60 7.97
CA ASN A 124 6.93 20.41 7.33
C ASN A 124 8.18 19.58 7.01
N ALA A 125 8.56 18.62 7.85
CA ALA A 125 9.68 17.73 7.59
C ALA A 125 9.39 16.81 6.39
N LEU A 126 8.22 16.17 6.35
CA LEU A 126 7.81 15.36 5.19
C LEU A 126 7.73 16.20 3.91
N LEU A 127 7.16 17.41 3.97
CA LEU A 127 7.10 18.30 2.81
C LEU A 127 8.50 18.66 2.31
N LYS A 128 9.44 19.00 3.20
CA LYS A 128 10.84 19.24 2.84
C LYS A 128 11.48 18.02 2.17
N THR A 129 11.24 16.82 2.71
CA THR A 129 11.77 15.59 2.09
C THR A 129 11.09 15.26 0.76
N LEU A 130 9.83 15.66 0.53
CA LEU A 130 9.20 15.55 -0.79
C LEU A 130 9.71 16.59 -1.79
N GLU A 131 10.10 17.79 -1.31
CA GLU A 131 10.69 18.85 -2.15
C GLU A 131 12.16 18.59 -2.48
N GLU A 132 12.91 18.05 -1.52
CA GLU A 132 14.33 17.74 -1.61
C GLU A 132 14.56 16.25 -1.27
N PRO A 133 14.13 15.34 -2.16
CA PRO A 133 14.17 13.91 -1.89
C PRO A 133 15.61 13.37 -1.83
N PRO A 134 15.90 12.42 -0.92
CA PRO A 134 17.16 11.69 -0.95
C PRO A 134 17.33 10.96 -2.29
N GLU A 135 18.52 11.03 -2.89
CA GLU A 135 18.77 10.58 -4.28
C GLU A 135 18.35 9.12 -4.57
N ARG A 136 18.41 8.25 -3.56
CA ARG A 136 18.14 6.81 -3.70
C ARG A 136 16.88 6.35 -2.99
N THR A 137 16.03 7.27 -2.57
CA THR A 137 14.82 6.94 -1.80
C THR A 137 13.56 7.20 -2.61
N VAL A 138 12.67 6.20 -2.65
CA VAL A 138 11.33 6.32 -3.19
C VAL A 138 10.31 6.23 -2.04
N MET A 139 9.48 7.27 -1.91
CA MET A 139 8.38 7.28 -0.95
C MET A 139 7.09 6.75 -1.60
N VAL A 140 6.40 5.84 -0.90
CA VAL A 140 5.14 5.26 -1.36
C VAL A 140 4.08 5.51 -0.29
N LEU A 141 3.21 6.47 -0.51
CA LEU A 141 2.12 6.80 0.40
C LEU A 141 0.89 6.00 -0.02
N VAL A 142 0.23 5.34 0.94
CA VAL A 142 -0.98 4.56 0.73
C VAL A 142 -2.12 5.19 1.50
N THR A 143 -3.27 5.44 0.85
CA THR A 143 -4.44 6.01 1.51
C THR A 143 -5.76 5.54 0.89
N ALA A 144 -6.77 5.38 1.74
CA ALA A 144 -8.15 5.21 1.29
C ALA A 144 -8.92 6.54 1.21
N TYR A 145 -8.36 7.61 1.78
CA TYR A 145 -9.02 8.90 1.96
C TYR A 145 -8.11 10.02 1.43
N PRO A 146 -7.92 10.15 0.10
CA PRO A 146 -6.99 11.11 -0.47
C PRO A 146 -7.34 12.56 -0.12
N ASP A 147 -8.62 12.89 0.07
CA ASP A 147 -9.04 14.25 0.45
C ASP A 147 -8.77 14.59 1.92
N GLU A 148 -8.45 13.57 2.73
CA GLU A 148 -7.91 13.77 4.07
C GLU A 148 -6.40 13.99 4.06
N LEU A 149 -5.71 13.91 2.92
CA LEU A 149 -4.30 14.25 2.81
C LEU A 149 -4.13 15.71 2.33
N PRO A 150 -3.15 16.47 2.87
CA PRO A 150 -2.91 17.84 2.39
C PRO A 150 -2.62 17.89 0.89
N GLU A 151 -3.15 18.92 0.22
CA GLU A 151 -2.88 19.18 -1.20
C GLU A 151 -1.38 19.37 -1.51
N THR A 152 -0.63 19.95 -0.57
CA THR A 152 0.82 20.12 -0.68
C THR A 152 1.58 18.80 -0.76
N VAL A 153 1.10 17.76 -0.08
CA VAL A 153 1.65 16.40 -0.21
C VAL A 153 1.18 15.76 -1.51
N ARG A 154 -0.13 15.80 -1.81
CA ARG A 154 -0.71 15.18 -3.01
C ARG A 154 -0.08 15.68 -4.31
N SER A 155 0.20 16.98 -4.40
CA SER A 155 0.78 17.62 -5.59
C SER A 155 2.22 17.23 -5.89
N ARG A 156 2.93 16.62 -4.92
CA ARG A 156 4.32 16.15 -5.07
C ARG A 156 4.42 14.65 -5.32
N CYS A 157 3.30 13.93 -5.32
CA CYS A 157 3.28 12.49 -5.56
C CYS A 157 2.69 12.16 -6.93
N GLN A 158 3.26 11.17 -7.60
CA GLN A 158 2.59 10.53 -8.74
C GLN A 158 1.45 9.65 -8.22
N ARG A 159 0.20 10.01 -8.57
CA ARG A 159 -1.00 9.30 -8.13
C ARG A 159 -1.27 8.06 -8.99
N ILE A 160 -1.56 6.94 -8.33
CA ILE A 160 -2.05 5.70 -8.95
C ILE A 160 -3.31 5.26 -8.20
N ASP A 161 -4.42 5.21 -8.93
CA ASP A 161 -5.73 4.85 -8.39
C ASP A 161 -6.02 3.35 -8.54
N PHE A 162 -6.57 2.78 -7.48
CA PHE A 162 -7.04 1.41 -7.37
C PHE A 162 -8.57 1.41 -7.27
N GLY A 163 -9.19 0.50 -8.02
CA GLY A 163 -10.64 0.37 -8.07
C GLY A 163 -11.18 -0.57 -7.00
N THR A 164 -12.51 -0.64 -6.90
CA THR A 164 -13.17 -1.79 -6.26
C THR A 164 -12.95 -3.05 -7.08
N LEU A 165 -12.96 -4.21 -6.42
CA LEU A 165 -12.85 -5.50 -7.09
C LEU A 165 -14.19 -5.89 -7.72
N ASP A 166 -14.16 -6.67 -8.79
CA ASP A 166 -15.38 -7.26 -9.34
C ASP A 166 -15.88 -8.42 -8.46
N GLU A 167 -17.17 -8.75 -8.61
CA GLU A 167 -17.80 -9.82 -7.84
C GLU A 167 -17.12 -11.20 -8.06
N PRO A 168 -16.77 -11.61 -9.29
CA PRO A 168 -16.06 -12.87 -9.52
C PRO A 168 -14.73 -12.95 -8.77
N THR A 169 -13.95 -11.86 -8.73
CA THR A 169 -12.69 -11.78 -8.00
C THR A 169 -12.92 -11.97 -6.51
N ILE A 170 -13.86 -11.21 -5.91
CA ILE A 170 -14.14 -11.33 -4.48
C ILE A 170 -14.60 -12.74 -4.12
N ARG A 171 -15.47 -13.34 -4.95
CA ARG A 171 -15.93 -14.71 -4.76
C ARG A 171 -14.76 -15.69 -4.77
N ALA A 172 -13.88 -15.62 -5.78
CA ALA A 172 -12.72 -16.49 -5.88
C ALA A 172 -11.81 -16.36 -4.66
N THR A 173 -11.47 -15.12 -4.26
CA THR A 173 -10.64 -14.86 -3.08
C THR A 173 -11.25 -15.41 -1.79
N LEU A 174 -12.58 -15.32 -1.62
CA LEU A 174 -13.26 -15.88 -0.44
C LEU A 174 -13.25 -17.42 -0.45
N THR A 175 -13.46 -18.03 -1.62
CA THR A 175 -13.42 -19.50 -1.76
C THR A 175 -12.02 -20.06 -1.51
N GLU A 176 -10.97 -19.40 -2.00
CA GLU A 176 -9.58 -19.73 -1.68
C GLU A 176 -9.27 -19.60 -0.18
N ALA A 177 -9.92 -18.65 0.50
CA ALA A 177 -9.84 -18.51 1.95
C ALA A 177 -10.70 -19.53 2.73
N GLY A 178 -11.35 -20.48 2.05
CA GLY A 178 -12.14 -21.56 2.66
C GLY A 178 -13.61 -21.23 2.91
N VAL A 179 -14.14 -20.14 2.35
CA VAL A 179 -15.57 -19.85 2.40
C VAL A 179 -16.31 -20.71 1.38
N ASP A 180 -17.37 -21.38 1.81
CA ASP A 180 -18.28 -22.14 0.93
C ASP A 180 -18.71 -21.34 -0.31
N ALA A 181 -18.85 -22.00 -1.46
CA ALA A 181 -19.03 -21.34 -2.76
C ALA A 181 -20.33 -20.52 -2.85
N ASP A 182 -21.45 -21.07 -2.36
CA ASP A 182 -22.75 -20.38 -2.40
C ASP A 182 -22.77 -19.18 -1.46
N ARG A 183 -22.12 -19.36 -0.31
CA ARG A 183 -21.90 -18.29 0.64
C ARG A 183 -20.98 -17.21 0.09
N ALA A 184 -19.87 -17.57 -0.54
CA ALA A 184 -18.93 -16.65 -1.15
C ALA A 184 -19.59 -15.82 -2.26
N ALA A 185 -20.44 -16.45 -3.09
CA ALA A 185 -21.22 -15.75 -4.10
C ALA A 185 -22.19 -14.73 -3.48
N THR A 186 -22.90 -15.11 -2.42
CA THR A 186 -23.83 -14.20 -1.73
C THR A 186 -23.11 -13.03 -1.08
N VAL A 187 -22.00 -13.30 -0.39
CA VAL A 187 -21.18 -12.27 0.26
C VAL A 187 -20.55 -11.33 -0.77
N ALA A 188 -20.05 -11.85 -1.89
CA ALA A 188 -19.45 -11.04 -2.95
C ALA A 188 -20.42 -10.01 -3.53
N ARG A 189 -21.68 -10.42 -3.80
CA ARG A 189 -22.76 -9.49 -4.23
C ARG A 189 -23.00 -8.38 -3.21
N LEU A 190 -23.07 -8.74 -1.92
CA LEU A 190 -23.37 -7.80 -0.84
C LEU A 190 -22.19 -6.88 -0.49
N ALA A 191 -20.96 -7.30 -0.80
CA ALA A 191 -19.76 -6.54 -0.50
C ALA A 191 -19.64 -5.27 -1.36
N GLY A 192 -20.26 -5.22 -2.54
CA GLY A 192 -20.21 -4.06 -3.44
C GLY A 192 -18.79 -3.73 -3.88
N GLY A 193 -17.98 -4.76 -4.15
CA GLY A 193 -16.60 -4.60 -4.61
C GLY A 193 -15.55 -4.32 -3.51
N HIS A 194 -15.94 -4.35 -2.24
CA HIS A 194 -15.04 -4.15 -1.10
C HIS A 194 -14.68 -5.47 -0.41
N LEU A 195 -13.46 -5.96 -0.62
CA LEU A 195 -13.02 -7.25 -0.06
C LEU A 195 -13.07 -7.31 1.47
N ASP A 196 -12.71 -6.25 2.18
CA ASP A 196 -12.74 -6.26 3.65
C ASP A 196 -14.17 -6.32 4.19
N ARG A 197 -15.11 -5.64 3.51
CA ARG A 197 -16.55 -5.80 3.81
C ARG A 197 -16.98 -7.24 3.55
N ALA A 198 -16.52 -7.84 2.45
CA ALA A 198 -16.79 -9.23 2.11
C ALA A 198 -16.28 -10.18 3.22
N ARG A 199 -15.02 -10.02 3.66
CA ARG A 199 -14.43 -10.79 4.77
C ARG A 199 -15.20 -10.62 6.08
N ALA A 200 -15.60 -9.38 6.42
CA ALA A 200 -16.39 -9.11 7.62
C ALA A 200 -17.77 -9.79 7.56
N LEU A 201 -18.45 -9.77 6.41
CA LEU A 201 -19.72 -10.47 6.19
C LEU A 201 -19.54 -12.00 6.23
N ALA A 202 -18.45 -12.51 5.66
CA ALA A 202 -18.05 -13.92 5.75
C ALA A 202 -17.62 -14.34 7.17
N GLY A 203 -17.30 -13.41 8.07
CA GLY A 203 -17.10 -13.71 9.49
C GLY A 203 -18.40 -13.67 10.30
N ARG A 204 -19.32 -12.75 9.97
CA ARG A 204 -20.55 -12.50 10.76
C ARG A 204 -21.73 -13.38 10.43
N LEU A 205 -21.86 -13.84 9.19
CA LEU A 205 -22.89 -14.82 8.83
C LEU A 205 -22.46 -16.16 9.47
N GLY A 206 -23.31 -16.81 10.27
CA GLY A 206 -23.05 -18.21 10.65
C GLY A 206 -23.14 -19.12 9.40
N PRO A 207 -22.87 -20.43 9.52
CA PRO A 207 -23.25 -21.36 8.45
C PRO A 207 -24.73 -21.13 8.10
N LEU A 208 -25.02 -20.87 6.83
CA LEU A 208 -26.38 -20.78 6.34
C LEU A 208 -26.99 -22.17 6.51
N ARG A 209 -27.81 -22.34 7.54
CA ARG A 209 -28.62 -23.56 7.67
C ARG A 209 -29.60 -23.55 6.50
N GLU A 210 -29.53 -24.60 5.70
CA GLU A 210 -30.53 -24.92 4.69
C GLU A 210 -31.91 -24.88 5.36
N ALA A 211 -32.83 -24.09 4.78
CA ALA A 211 -34.23 -24.00 5.17
C ALA A 211 -35.07 -24.89 4.27
#